data_AF-A0A924WB80-F1
#
_entry.id   AF-A0A924WB80-F1
#
_cell.length_a   1.000
_cell.length_b   1.000
_cell.length_c   1.000
_cell.angle_alpha   90.00
_cell.angle_beta   90.00
_cell.angle_gamma   90.00
#
_symmetry.space_group_name_H-M   'P 1'
#
loop_
_entity.id
_entity.type
_entity.pdbx_description
1 polymer ?
#
loop_
_entity_poly.entity_id
_entity_poly.type
_entity_poly.pdbx_seq_one_letter_code
_entity_poly.pdbx_strand_id
1 'polypeptide(L)'
;MNTLRTQSGWTRPAMFSAIGILGLLAAGCQTSYSADIRNKTPQPLYAQVVDFSSNPSVVRGSTRIPPGSRGGLGPYMIVVGKAILIVDTLPNPSTPRQIPMGEGTTTVEVQQVGDNAAGELDVRLIGP
;
A
#
# COMPACT_ATOMS: atom_id res chain seq x y z
N MET A 1 17.41 77.21 39.81
CA MET A 1 16.33 76.60 40.62
C MET A 1 15.82 75.37 39.88
N ASN A 2 15.73 74.26 40.63
CA ASN A 2 15.36 72.90 40.27
C ASN A 2 14.17 72.83 39.28
N THR A 3 14.03 71.82 38.41
CA THR A 3 13.57 70.49 38.84
C THR A 3 13.82 69.41 37.77
N LEU A 4 14.54 68.36 38.15
CA LEU A 4 14.58 67.05 37.49
C LEU A 4 13.31 66.27 37.82
N ARG A 5 12.65 65.64 36.83
CA ARG A 5 11.80 64.46 37.07
C ARG A 5 11.98 63.42 35.98
N THR A 6 12.73 62.40 36.37
CA THR A 6 12.78 61.04 35.85
C THR A 6 11.40 60.39 35.90
N GLN A 7 10.93 59.78 34.80
CA GLN A 7 9.93 58.72 34.85
C GLN A 7 10.32 57.59 33.90
N SER A 8 10.72 56.48 34.52
CA SER A 8 11.02 55.19 33.92
C SER A 8 9.73 54.49 33.51
N GLY A 9 9.46 54.40 32.20
CA GLY A 9 8.40 53.57 31.67
C GLY A 9 8.86 52.12 31.60
N TRP A 10 8.38 51.28 32.51
CA TRP A 10 8.52 49.83 32.43
C TRP A 10 7.67 49.29 31.26
N THR A 11 8.31 48.98 30.14
CA THR A 11 7.69 48.20 29.06
C THR A 11 7.54 46.75 29.53
N ARG A 12 6.30 46.37 29.82
CA ARG A 12 5.92 44.98 30.14
C ARG A 12 6.17 44.12 28.89
N PRO A 13 6.87 42.98 28.99
CA PRO A 13 6.98 42.07 27.86
C PRO A 13 5.59 41.54 27.50
N ALA A 14 5.17 41.79 26.26
CA ALA A 14 3.97 41.21 25.68
C ALA A 14 4.12 39.68 25.71
N MET A 15 3.22 39.02 26.42
CA MET A 15 3.16 37.56 26.46
C MET A 15 2.92 37.04 25.05
N PHE A 16 3.83 36.20 24.58
CA PHE A 16 3.73 35.42 23.36
C PHE A 16 2.53 34.47 23.46
N SER A 17 1.40 34.83 22.85
CA SER A 17 0.35 33.88 22.52
C SER A 17 0.74 33.12 21.25
N ALA A 18 1.66 32.17 21.38
CA ALA A 18 1.93 31.18 20.35
C ALA A 18 0.95 30.01 20.53
N ILE A 19 -0.30 30.19 20.07
CA ILE A 19 -1.21 29.05 19.88
C ILE A 19 -0.80 28.40 18.55
N GLY A 20 0.09 27.43 18.68
CA GLY A 20 0.62 26.64 17.57
C GLY A 20 -0.48 25.83 16.89
N ILE A 21 -0.61 26.05 15.59
CA ILE A 21 -1.41 25.27 14.66
C ILE A 21 -0.80 23.86 14.60
N LEU A 22 -1.46 22.88 15.21
CA LEU A 22 -1.07 21.47 15.10
C LEU A 22 -2.32 20.62 14.78
N GLY A 23 -2.83 20.77 13.55
CA GLY A 23 -4.06 20.12 13.09
C GLY A 23 -3.97 19.52 11.69
N LEU A 24 -2.84 18.89 11.33
CA LEU A 24 -2.56 18.46 9.95
C LEU A 24 -2.04 17.02 9.81
N LEU A 25 -2.40 16.09 10.71
CA LEU A 25 -1.87 14.71 10.70
C LEU A 25 -2.93 13.61 10.68
N ALA A 26 -4.01 13.79 9.92
CA ALA A 26 -4.94 12.71 9.57
C ALA A 26 -4.91 12.34 8.08
N ALA A 27 -3.93 12.83 7.30
CA ALA A 27 -3.64 12.27 5.99
C ALA A 27 -3.00 10.89 6.23
N GLY A 28 -3.78 9.81 6.03
CA GLY A 28 -3.30 8.45 6.21
C GLY A 28 -2.02 8.24 5.41
N CYS A 29 -0.98 7.74 6.09
CA CYS A 29 0.32 7.50 5.47
C CYS A 29 0.11 6.62 4.21
N GLN A 30 0.53 7.14 3.06
CA GLN A 30 0.53 6.40 1.80
C GLN A 30 1.94 5.95 1.50
N THR A 31 2.07 4.74 0.97
CA THR A 31 3.35 4.19 0.52
C THR A 31 3.17 3.48 -0.83
N SER A 32 4.29 3.17 -1.47
CA SER A 32 4.32 2.51 -2.77
C SER A 32 4.21 1.00 -2.61
N TYR A 33 3.31 0.39 -3.38
CA TYR A 33 3.12 -1.05 -3.47
C TYR A 33 3.33 -1.52 -4.91
N SER A 34 4.17 -2.52 -5.09
CA SER A 34 4.40 -3.23 -6.34
C SER A 34 4.33 -4.73 -6.09
N ALA A 35 3.94 -5.49 -7.11
CA ALA A 35 3.98 -6.94 -7.06
C ALA A 35 4.86 -7.48 -8.19
N ASP A 36 5.71 -8.43 -7.86
CA ASP A 36 6.43 -9.25 -8.83
C ASP A 36 5.94 -10.69 -8.71
N ILE A 37 5.41 -11.22 -9.81
CA ILE A 37 4.64 -12.46 -9.79
C ILE A 37 5.25 -13.44 -10.78
N ARG A 38 5.64 -14.61 -10.29
CA ARG A 38 6.10 -15.72 -11.11
C ARG A 38 4.98 -16.73 -11.27
N ASN A 39 4.54 -16.95 -12.49
CA ASN A 39 3.54 -17.95 -12.82
C ASN A 39 4.21 -19.28 -13.17
N LYS A 40 4.18 -20.24 -12.24
CA LYS A 40 4.60 -21.63 -12.47
C LYS A 40 3.44 -22.57 -12.76
N THR A 41 2.22 -22.05 -12.91
CA THR A 41 1.06 -22.86 -13.29
C THR A 41 1.11 -23.17 -14.80
N PRO A 42 0.45 -24.26 -15.25
CA PRO A 42 0.30 -24.56 -16.67
C PRO A 42 -0.69 -23.62 -17.39
N GLN A 43 -1.33 -22.71 -16.67
CA GLN A 43 -2.39 -21.83 -17.18
C GLN A 43 -2.00 -20.35 -17.09
N PRO A 44 -2.66 -19.48 -17.86
CA PRO A 44 -2.54 -18.04 -17.67
C PRO A 44 -3.03 -17.64 -16.26
N LEU A 45 -2.19 -16.93 -15.53
CA LEU A 45 -2.51 -16.38 -14.22
C LEU A 45 -3.05 -14.97 -14.37
N TYR A 46 -4.22 -14.71 -13.82
CA TYR A 46 -4.74 -13.36 -13.64
C TYR A 46 -4.28 -12.82 -12.28
N ALA A 47 -3.80 -11.58 -12.27
CA ALA A 47 -3.36 -10.91 -11.05
C ALA A 47 -3.87 -9.47 -11.01
N GLN A 48 -4.27 -9.00 -9.83
CA GLN A 48 -4.72 -7.61 -9.63
C GLN A 48 -4.37 -7.07 -8.25
N VAL A 49 -4.08 -5.78 -8.17
CA VAL A 49 -3.88 -5.07 -6.90
C VAL A 49 -5.15 -4.29 -6.56
N VAL A 50 -5.65 -4.48 -5.34
CA VAL A 50 -6.84 -3.82 -4.81
C VAL A 50 -6.48 -2.94 -3.62
N ASP A 51 -7.01 -1.73 -3.64
CA ASP A 51 -6.93 -0.74 -2.57
C ASP A 51 -8.20 -0.80 -1.71
N PHE A 52 -8.03 -1.25 -0.46
CA PHE A 52 -9.08 -1.37 0.54
C PHE A 52 -9.18 -0.13 1.46
N SER A 53 -8.52 0.98 1.12
CA SER A 53 -8.64 2.23 1.88
C SER A 53 -9.96 2.95 1.64
N SER A 54 -10.63 2.67 0.51
CA SER A 54 -11.94 3.23 0.15
C SER A 54 -13.07 2.21 0.28
N ASN A 55 -14.30 2.70 0.43
CA ASN A 55 -15.53 1.92 0.30
C ASN A 55 -16.39 2.52 -0.83
N PRO A 56 -16.54 1.84 -1.99
CA PRO A 56 -16.06 0.50 -2.29
C PRO A 56 -14.54 0.43 -2.47
N SER A 57 -13.97 -0.78 -2.35
CA SER A 57 -12.57 -1.04 -2.64
C SER A 57 -12.28 -0.85 -4.14
N VAL A 58 -11.09 -0.35 -4.48
CA VAL A 58 -10.75 0.06 -5.86
C VAL A 58 -9.64 -0.83 -6.41
N VAL A 59 -9.85 -1.39 -7.61
CA VAL A 59 -8.77 -2.07 -8.35
C VAL A 59 -7.81 -1.01 -8.89
N ARG A 60 -6.54 -1.06 -8.48
CA ARG A 60 -5.50 -0.13 -8.95
C ARG A 60 -4.90 -0.53 -10.29
N GLY A 61 -4.83 -1.84 -10.54
CA GLY A 61 -4.41 -2.38 -11.82
C GLY A 61 -4.45 -3.89 -11.82
N SER A 62 -4.43 -4.46 -13.03
CA SER A 62 -4.46 -5.89 -13.25
C SER A 62 -3.64 -6.28 -14.47
N THR A 63 -3.22 -7.53 -14.51
CA THR A 63 -2.46 -8.10 -15.62
C THR A 63 -2.74 -9.59 -15.74
N ARG A 64 -2.45 -10.13 -16.93
CA ARG A 64 -2.50 -11.57 -17.19
C ARG A 64 -1.10 -12.05 -17.53
N ILE A 65 -0.62 -13.05 -16.80
CA ILE A 65 0.74 -13.57 -16.88
C ILE A 65 0.68 -14.93 -17.57
N PRO A 66 1.37 -15.12 -18.71
CA PRO A 66 1.38 -16.41 -19.40
C PRO A 66 1.96 -17.54 -18.53
N PRO A 67 1.67 -18.82 -18.84
CA PRO A 67 2.28 -19.96 -18.17
C PRO A 67 3.82 -19.87 -18.19
N GLY A 68 4.47 -20.25 -17.09
CA GLY A 68 5.94 -20.25 -16.96
C GLY A 68 6.60 -18.86 -16.99
N SER A 69 5.83 -17.77 -17.03
CA SER A 69 6.33 -16.41 -17.20
C SER A 69 6.33 -15.62 -15.89
N ARG A 70 6.97 -14.44 -15.92
CA ARG A 70 7.00 -13.46 -14.82
C ARG A 70 6.29 -12.18 -15.26
N GLY A 71 5.54 -11.56 -14.37
CA GLY A 71 4.84 -10.30 -14.61
C GLY A 71 4.90 -9.38 -13.39
N GLY A 72 4.71 -8.08 -13.62
CA GLY A 72 4.73 -7.07 -12.57
C GLY A 72 3.46 -6.24 -12.53
N LEU A 73 3.14 -5.70 -11.35
CA LEU A 73 2.09 -4.71 -11.11
C LEU A 73 2.64 -3.58 -10.25
N GLY A 74 2.19 -2.35 -10.51
CA GLY A 74 2.62 -1.15 -9.78
C GLY A 74 3.82 -0.42 -10.40
N PRO A 75 4.37 0.60 -9.71
CA PRO A 75 4.02 0.99 -8.35
C PRO A 75 2.64 1.67 -8.23
N TYR A 76 1.94 1.43 -7.11
CA TYR A 76 0.70 2.11 -6.74
C TYR A 76 0.82 2.75 -5.36
N MET A 77 0.36 4.00 -5.22
CA MET A 77 0.31 4.69 -3.93
C MET A 77 -0.99 4.32 -3.20
N ILE A 78 -0.87 3.60 -2.09
CA ILE A 78 -2.00 3.10 -1.30
C ILE A 78 -1.74 3.40 0.18
N VAL A 79 -2.80 3.58 0.98
CA VAL A 79 -2.69 3.72 2.43
C VAL A 79 -2.01 2.49 3.04
N VAL A 80 -1.09 2.71 3.97
CA VAL A 80 -0.32 1.63 4.61
C VAL A 80 -1.26 0.54 5.15
N GLY A 81 -0.97 -0.72 4.78
CA GLY A 81 -1.72 -1.90 5.20
C GLY A 81 -3.07 -2.09 4.51
N LYS A 82 -3.35 -1.35 3.41
CA LYS A 82 -4.61 -1.44 2.66
C LYS A 82 -4.47 -2.03 1.25
N ALA A 83 -3.28 -2.51 0.89
CA ALA A 83 -3.03 -3.14 -0.40
C ALA A 83 -3.14 -4.67 -0.33
N ILE A 84 -3.94 -5.26 -1.21
CA ILE A 84 -4.08 -6.71 -1.38
C ILE A 84 -3.79 -7.07 -2.83
N LEU A 85 -2.96 -8.08 -3.04
CA LEU A 85 -2.77 -8.75 -4.33
C LEU A 85 -3.76 -9.91 -4.42
N ILE A 86 -4.55 -9.96 -5.48
CA ILE A 86 -5.45 -11.08 -5.77
C ILE A 86 -4.92 -11.81 -7.00
N VAL A 87 -4.77 -13.12 -6.91
CA VAL A 87 -4.32 -13.99 -8.01
C VAL A 87 -5.30 -15.14 -8.24
N ASP A 88 -5.48 -15.49 -9.51
CA ASP A 88 -6.42 -16.53 -9.91
C ASP A 88 -6.07 -17.17 -11.27
N THR A 89 -6.54 -18.39 -11.53
CA THR A 89 -6.41 -19.09 -12.82
C THR A 89 -7.77 -19.60 -13.29
N LEU A 90 -7.89 -20.00 -14.55
CA LEU A 90 -9.11 -20.60 -15.09
C LEU A 90 -8.82 -21.92 -15.81
N PRO A 91 -9.45 -23.04 -15.41
CA PRO A 91 -10.29 -23.22 -14.21
C PRO A 91 -9.49 -23.26 -12.88
N ASN A 92 -9.96 -22.53 -11.87
CA ASN A 92 -9.57 -22.70 -10.47
C ASN A 92 -10.78 -23.26 -9.69
N PRO A 93 -10.70 -24.45 -9.07
CA PRO A 93 -11.79 -25.03 -8.28
C PRO A 93 -12.00 -24.32 -6.93
N SER A 94 -11.04 -23.51 -6.51
CA SER A 94 -11.04 -22.74 -5.27
C SER A 94 -11.36 -21.27 -5.54
N THR A 95 -11.46 -20.46 -4.48
CA THR A 95 -11.59 -19.01 -4.62
C THR A 95 -10.27 -18.36 -5.03
N PRO A 96 -10.31 -17.16 -5.64
CA PRO A 96 -9.11 -16.36 -5.89
C PRO A 96 -8.29 -16.18 -4.61
N ARG A 97 -6.96 -16.36 -4.70
CA ARG A 97 -6.07 -16.22 -3.55
C ARG A 97 -5.81 -14.74 -3.29
N GLN A 98 -5.98 -14.32 -2.05
CA GLN A 98 -5.74 -12.94 -1.61
C GLN A 98 -4.48 -12.90 -0.75
N ILE A 99 -3.53 -12.04 -1.12
CA ILE A 99 -2.21 -11.93 -0.49
C ILE A 99 -2.06 -10.49 0.01
N PRO A 100 -1.94 -10.27 1.33
CA PRO A 100 -1.55 -8.97 1.86
C PRO A 100 -0.19 -8.54 1.31
N MET A 101 -0.11 -7.32 0.80
CA MET A 101 1.14 -6.79 0.26
C MET A 101 1.93 -6.06 1.35
N GLY A 102 3.24 -6.34 1.40
CA GLY A 102 4.19 -5.51 2.14
C GLY A 102 4.44 -4.20 1.41
N GLU A 103 4.89 -3.17 2.16
CA GLU A 103 5.39 -1.93 1.55
C GLU A 103 6.57 -2.26 0.62
N GLY A 104 6.67 -1.60 -0.53
CA GLY A 104 7.69 -1.93 -1.54
C GLY A 104 7.21 -2.97 -2.55
N THR A 105 7.98 -4.04 -2.77
CA THR A 105 7.76 -4.99 -3.88
C THR A 105 7.49 -6.40 -3.37
N THR A 106 6.22 -6.76 -3.20
CA THR A 106 5.87 -8.12 -2.80
C THR A 106 6.17 -9.11 -3.93
N THR A 107 7.10 -10.05 -3.70
CA THR A 107 7.46 -11.08 -4.68
C THR A 107 6.77 -12.39 -4.36
N VAL A 108 5.93 -12.87 -5.28
CA VAL A 108 5.19 -14.14 -5.14
C VAL A 108 5.50 -15.11 -6.27
N GLU A 109 5.49 -16.38 -5.93
CA GLU A 109 5.45 -17.48 -6.89
C GLU A 109 4.14 -18.23 -6.72
N VAL A 110 3.45 -18.43 -7.85
CA VAL A 110 2.17 -19.12 -7.89
C VAL A 110 2.35 -20.42 -8.65
N GLN A 111 1.97 -21.51 -8.02
CA GLN A 111 2.05 -22.86 -8.58
C GLN A 111 0.73 -23.60 -8.36
N GLN A 112 0.49 -24.63 -9.17
CA GLN A 112 -0.70 -25.46 -9.04
C GLN A 112 -0.38 -26.69 -8.19
N VAL A 113 -1.27 -27.02 -7.27
CA VAL A 113 -1.15 -28.21 -6.43
C VAL A 113 -1.61 -29.43 -7.24
N GLY A 114 -0.71 -30.41 -7.36
CA GLY A 114 -0.93 -31.65 -8.11
C GLY A 114 -0.79 -31.48 -9.62
N ASP A 115 -1.06 -32.56 -10.35
CA ASP A 115 -0.80 -32.64 -11.80
C ASP A 115 -1.98 -32.16 -12.67
N ASN A 116 -3.11 -31.82 -12.05
CA ASN A 116 -4.31 -31.41 -12.75
C ASN A 116 -4.25 -29.92 -13.11
N ALA A 117 -4.58 -29.59 -14.36
CA ALA A 117 -4.74 -28.21 -14.80
C ALA A 117 -5.82 -27.44 -14.02
N ALA A 118 -6.72 -28.13 -13.30
CA ALA A 118 -7.74 -27.53 -12.44
C ALA A 118 -7.47 -27.79 -10.95
N GLY A 119 -6.22 -27.88 -10.52
CA GLY A 119 -5.82 -27.99 -9.10
C GLY A 119 -5.88 -26.67 -8.33
N GLU A 120 -5.85 -26.75 -7.00
CA GLU A 120 -5.75 -25.59 -6.10
C GLU A 120 -4.48 -24.77 -6.38
N LEU A 121 -4.54 -23.46 -6.17
CA LEU A 121 -3.37 -22.58 -6.26
C LEU A 121 -2.62 -22.53 -4.93
N ASP A 122 -1.34 -22.90 -4.98
CA ASP A 122 -0.37 -22.64 -3.91
C ASP A 122 0.40 -21.36 -4.23
N VAL A 123 0.46 -20.45 -3.26
CA VAL A 123 1.11 -19.15 -3.39
C VAL A 123 2.19 -19.03 -2.33
N ARG A 124 3.42 -18.89 -2.78
CA ARG A 124 4.58 -18.73 -1.91
C ARG A 124 5.12 -17.31 -2.00
N LEU A 125 5.22 -16.66 -0.85
CA LEU A 125 5.99 -15.42 -0.69
C LEU A 125 7.49 -15.76 -0.74
N ILE A 126 8.23 -15.14 -1.66
CA ILE A 126 9.66 -15.38 -1.86
C ILE A 126 10.51 -14.19 -1.40
N GLY A 127 9.94 -12.99 -1.33
CA GLY A 127 10.64 -11.83 -0.79
C GLY A 127 9.73 -10.62 -0.57
N PRO A 128 10.19 -9.66 0.26
CA PRO A 128 9.60 -8.33 0.41
C PRO A 128 10.02 -7.34 -0.70
#